data_AF-A0A958QJU6-F1
#
_entry.id   AF-A0A958QJU6-F1
#
_cell.length_a   1.000
_cell.length_b   1.000
_cell.length_c   1.000
_cell.angle_alpha   90.00
_cell.angle_beta   90.00
_cell.angle_gamma   90.00
#
_symmetry.space_group_name_H-M   'P 1'
#
loop_
_entity.id
_entity.type
_entity.pdbx_description
1 polymer ?
#
loop_
_entity_poly.entity_id
_entity_poly.type
_entity_poly.pdbx_seq_one_letter_code
_entity_poly.pdbx_strand_id
1 'polypeptide(L)'
;MFKGILVLLLGISQTAMASIDHMLSLSDETIKDQYIVRLAGPLSSYNMSEVEKTLGVKVIRQISVQSNAVLVESSSQDMMQSLAVSPLVQNVSPNQIVSIQMTPNDPEFGKLWGLYNTGNNDPRGRAGKTGVDIRAMEAWDITTGSKDVVVAIIDTGVDARIADLKNNMWVNEAELNGQPGVDDDGNGFIDDIHGYDFVNKDGDPTDDHGHGSHVAGTIAGEGNNGIDVAGVSWKAQIMGVKFLSASGSGTLADAISAIDYATQMGAMISNNSWGGGGYNAELQAAIERASAANSLFVVAAGNQSNNNDSQAYYPCSYDVKNVLCVASLDSNGTMSDFSNYGAERVDVAAPGRNILSTTPGGLQVFSGTSMATPHVAGAAVLLLSENPGMSPEDIRARIMATSKPNYRLKGKVASGGVLDAYAMLTNQTHPSDPEDPANWNQMDYQVSSSHPYAENAEETYTVEVPNATKFSLYFEKFDTEENYDKVTFKDENGNVIAEWSGTHNNEFSPEVQGTKLIIELKADHTVQRHGFDITKVYYQ
;
A
#
# COMPACT_ATOMS: atom_id res chain seq x y z
N MET A 1 38.10 48.57 -23.95
CA MET A 1 37.33 49.65 -23.29
C MET A 1 36.60 49.02 -22.12
N PHE A 2 36.86 49.50 -20.91
CA PHE A 2 36.45 48.92 -19.62
C PHE A 2 34.94 49.05 -19.31
N LYS A 3 34.52 48.27 -18.29
CA LYS A 3 33.27 48.27 -17.49
C LYS A 3 32.22 47.28 -18.03
N GLY A 4 31.76 46.25 -17.31
CA GLY A 4 31.58 46.07 -15.87
C GLY A 4 30.08 46.00 -15.60
N ILE A 5 29.50 44.81 -15.44
CA ILE A 5 28.17 44.62 -14.86
C ILE A 5 28.25 43.48 -13.85
N LEU A 6 28.22 43.90 -12.60
CA LEU A 6 27.98 43.15 -11.38
C LEU A 6 26.46 43.17 -11.15
N VAL A 7 25.87 41.98 -10.95
CA VAL A 7 24.63 41.66 -10.20
C VAL A 7 23.34 42.41 -10.54
N LEU A 8 22.33 41.65 -10.98
CA LEU A 8 20.93 41.86 -10.58
C LEU A 8 20.27 40.50 -10.28
N LEU A 9 20.68 39.91 -9.16
CA LEU A 9 19.96 38.88 -8.43
C LEU A 9 18.94 39.60 -7.53
N LEU A 10 17.88 40.15 -8.11
CA LEU A 10 16.77 40.74 -7.36
C LEU A 10 15.47 40.56 -8.14
N GLY A 11 14.58 39.72 -7.59
CA GLY A 11 13.17 39.72 -7.99
C GLY A 11 12.60 38.40 -8.54
N ILE A 12 13.04 37.23 -8.07
CA ILE A 12 12.19 36.03 -8.17
C ILE A 12 11.35 36.01 -6.89
N SER A 13 10.02 36.11 -7.00
CA SER A 13 9.15 35.97 -5.83
C SER A 13 9.30 34.55 -5.26
N GLN A 14 9.23 34.40 -3.93
CA GLN A 14 9.19 33.08 -3.28
C GLN A 14 8.10 32.17 -3.87
N THR A 15 7.03 32.74 -4.41
CA THR A 15 5.95 32.01 -5.11
C THR A 15 6.39 31.37 -6.43
N ALA A 16 7.37 31.94 -7.14
CA ALA A 16 7.89 31.37 -8.39
C ALA A 16 8.88 30.23 -8.12
N MET A 17 9.73 30.34 -7.08
CA MET A 17 10.58 29.21 -6.67
C MET A 17 9.77 28.05 -6.08
N ALA A 18 8.77 28.33 -5.25
CA ALA A 18 7.87 27.28 -4.72
C ALA A 18 7.07 26.56 -5.83
N SER A 19 6.74 27.25 -6.93
CA SER A 19 6.11 26.62 -8.09
C SER A 19 7.07 25.72 -8.90
N ILE A 20 8.37 25.99 -8.83
CA ILE A 20 9.42 25.21 -9.50
C ILE A 20 9.77 23.97 -8.67
N ASP A 21 9.87 24.09 -7.33
CA ASP A 21 10.08 22.93 -6.45
C ASP A 21 8.88 21.97 -6.48
N HIS A 22 7.65 22.49 -6.57
CA HIS A 22 6.46 21.65 -6.77
C HIS A 22 6.41 20.99 -8.16
N MET A 23 7.02 21.61 -9.18
CA MET A 23 7.17 21.02 -10.52
C MET A 23 8.28 19.95 -10.58
N LEU A 24 9.29 20.07 -9.72
CA LEU A 24 10.43 19.14 -9.62
C LEU A 24 10.09 17.87 -8.82
N SER A 25 9.01 17.87 -8.04
CA SER A 25 8.60 16.73 -7.20
C SER A 25 7.75 15.67 -7.92
N LEU A 26 7.78 15.60 -9.25
CA LEU A 26 6.94 14.67 -10.02
C LEU A 26 7.70 13.38 -10.36
N SER A 27 7.50 12.38 -9.50
CA SER A 27 7.79 10.95 -9.68
C SER A 27 7.01 10.34 -10.87
N ASP A 28 7.65 9.43 -11.60
CA ASP A 28 7.11 8.43 -12.56
C ASP A 28 6.14 8.84 -13.70
N GLU A 29 5.64 10.08 -13.76
CA GLU A 29 4.61 10.52 -14.73
C GLU A 29 5.14 11.37 -15.90
N THR A 30 6.46 11.39 -16.11
CA THR A 30 7.10 12.20 -17.16
C THR A 30 8.04 11.37 -18.02
N ILE A 31 8.16 11.70 -19.31
CA ILE A 31 9.20 11.09 -20.15
C ILE A 31 10.54 11.70 -19.74
N LYS A 32 11.42 10.86 -19.21
CA LYS A 32 12.77 11.24 -18.77
C LYS A 32 13.48 12.07 -19.85
N ASP A 33 14.17 13.12 -19.41
CA ASP A 33 14.99 14.03 -20.23
C ASP A 33 14.21 14.82 -21.29
N GLN A 34 12.86 14.80 -21.28
CA GLN A 34 12.03 15.53 -22.25
C GLN A 34 11.23 16.69 -21.62
N TYR A 35 11.24 17.83 -22.31
CA TYR A 35 10.58 19.05 -21.87
C TYR A 35 9.79 19.71 -23.00
N ILE A 36 8.65 20.29 -22.65
CA ILE A 36 7.85 21.15 -23.52
C ILE A 36 8.28 22.59 -23.28
N VAL A 37 8.85 23.23 -24.30
CA VAL A 37 9.33 24.62 -24.24
C VAL A 37 8.47 25.50 -25.14
N ARG A 38 7.80 26.48 -24.56
CA ARG A 38 7.15 27.57 -25.30
C ARG A 38 8.16 28.69 -25.51
N LEU A 39 8.44 29.05 -26.76
CA LEU A 39 9.35 30.15 -27.10
C LEU A 39 8.66 31.52 -26.95
N ALA A 40 9.45 32.55 -26.61
CA ALA A 40 8.97 33.91 -26.39
C ALA A 40 8.51 34.62 -27.67
N GLY A 41 9.04 34.23 -28.83
CA GLY A 41 8.65 34.72 -30.16
C GLY A 41 7.93 33.68 -31.02
N PRO A 42 7.41 34.07 -32.19
CA PRO A 42 6.79 33.15 -33.13
C PRO A 42 7.81 32.15 -33.68
N LEU A 43 7.44 30.87 -33.81
CA LEU A 43 8.33 29.82 -34.32
C LEU A 43 8.94 30.14 -35.70
N SER A 44 8.20 30.87 -36.55
CA SER A 44 8.68 31.33 -37.87
C SER A 44 9.84 32.31 -37.81
N SER A 45 10.11 32.93 -36.65
CA SER A 45 11.22 33.86 -36.44
C SER A 45 12.51 33.17 -35.96
N TYR A 46 12.46 31.87 -35.66
CA TYR A 46 13.58 31.13 -35.09
C TYR A 46 14.17 30.11 -36.07
N ASN A 47 15.50 30.08 -36.14
CA ASN A 47 16.23 28.95 -36.70
C ASN A 47 16.40 27.89 -35.60
N MET A 48 15.83 26.69 -35.79
CA MET A 48 15.83 25.66 -34.76
C MET A 48 17.23 25.21 -34.35
N SER A 49 18.21 25.18 -35.28
CA SER A 49 19.60 24.84 -34.92
C SER A 49 20.27 25.93 -34.07
N GLU A 50 19.85 27.19 -34.19
CA GLU A 50 20.30 28.26 -33.30
C GLU A 50 19.62 28.19 -31.93
N VAL A 51 18.35 27.77 -31.89
CA VAL A 51 17.62 27.50 -30.64
C VAL A 51 18.27 26.35 -29.87
N GLU A 52 18.57 25.23 -30.53
CA GLU A 52 19.28 24.09 -29.94
C GLU A 52 20.63 24.52 -29.33
N LYS A 53 21.42 25.27 -30.11
CA LYS A 53 22.73 25.76 -29.66
C LYS A 53 22.63 26.75 -28.50
N THR A 54 21.64 27.63 -28.50
CA THR A 54 21.48 28.68 -27.49
C THR A 54 20.92 28.13 -26.19
N LEU A 55 20.00 27.17 -26.26
CA LEU A 55 19.38 26.54 -25.10
C LEU A 55 20.15 25.33 -24.58
N GLY A 56 21.11 24.80 -25.36
CA GLY A 56 21.86 23.60 -24.97
C GLY A 56 21.00 22.34 -24.95
N VAL A 57 19.99 22.27 -25.81
CA VAL A 57 19.03 21.15 -25.90
C VAL A 57 18.97 20.64 -27.33
N LYS A 58 18.42 19.43 -27.51
CA LYS A 58 18.07 18.88 -28.82
C LYS A 58 16.57 19.05 -29.06
N VAL A 59 16.17 19.68 -30.15
CA VAL A 59 14.75 19.81 -30.50
C VAL A 59 14.30 18.51 -31.16
N ILE A 60 13.40 17.78 -30.51
CA ILE A 60 12.84 16.53 -31.04
C ILE A 60 11.84 16.85 -32.15
N ARG A 61 10.89 17.75 -31.88
CA ARG A 61 9.87 18.18 -32.85
C ARG A 61 9.19 19.48 -32.44
N GLN A 62 8.58 20.14 -33.41
CA GLN A 62 7.61 21.20 -33.13
C GLN A 62 6.28 20.57 -32.66
N ILE A 63 5.68 21.13 -31.61
CA ILE A 63 4.41 20.65 -31.06
C ILE A 63 3.25 21.34 -31.78
N SER A 64 3.27 22.67 -31.86
CA SER A 64 2.29 23.44 -32.62
C SER A 64 2.80 24.85 -32.96
N VAL A 65 2.53 25.28 -34.20
CA VAL A 65 2.85 26.63 -34.70
C VAL A 65 2.01 27.70 -34.01
N GLN A 66 0.81 27.36 -33.53
CA GLN A 66 -0.07 28.31 -32.83
C GLN A 66 0.34 28.52 -31.37
N SER A 67 0.96 27.53 -30.73
CA SER A 67 1.37 27.59 -29.33
C SER A 67 2.83 28.01 -29.13
N ASN A 68 3.57 28.24 -30.22
CA ASN A 68 5.02 28.50 -30.22
C ASN A 68 5.83 27.48 -29.40
N ALA A 69 5.39 26.21 -29.37
CA ALA A 69 5.96 25.19 -28.51
C ALA A 69 6.78 24.15 -29.28
N VAL A 70 7.91 23.76 -28.70
CA VAL A 70 8.79 22.69 -29.16
C VAL A 70 8.96 21.65 -28.06
N LEU A 71 9.10 20.39 -28.46
CA LEU A 71 9.52 19.31 -27.59
C LEU A 71 11.04 19.20 -27.69
N VAL A 72 11.72 19.23 -26.55
CA VAL A 72 13.18 19.17 -26.47
C VAL A 72 13.65 18.04 -25.57
N GLU A 73 14.86 17.57 -25.81
CA GLU A 73 15.56 16.53 -25.07
C GLU A 73 16.86 17.09 -24.47
N SER A 74 17.13 16.78 -23.21
CA SER A 74 18.38 17.12 -22.53
C SER A 74 18.63 16.22 -21.33
N SER A 75 19.84 15.67 -21.24
CA SER A 75 20.28 14.81 -20.15
C SER A 75 20.82 15.56 -18.92
N SER A 76 20.60 16.88 -18.83
CA SER A 76 21.12 17.72 -17.75
C SER A 76 20.08 17.91 -16.64
N GLN A 77 20.45 17.59 -15.40
CA GLN A 77 19.56 17.66 -14.23
C GLN A 77 19.04 19.08 -13.93
N ASP A 78 19.82 20.12 -14.26
CA ASP A 78 19.45 21.53 -14.01
C ASP A 78 18.77 22.20 -15.22
N MET A 79 18.41 21.41 -16.25
CA MET A 79 17.97 21.97 -17.53
C MET A 79 16.64 22.73 -17.42
N MET A 80 15.69 22.29 -16.59
CA MET A 80 14.44 23.05 -16.41
C MET A 80 14.70 24.47 -15.87
N GLN A 81 15.56 24.61 -14.86
CA GLN A 81 15.91 25.90 -14.29
C GLN A 81 16.62 26.78 -15.33
N SER A 82 17.54 26.19 -16.09
CA SER A 82 18.29 26.87 -17.16
C SER A 82 17.38 27.35 -18.30
N LEU A 83 16.40 26.53 -18.70
CA LEU A 83 15.40 26.88 -19.70
C LEU A 83 14.45 27.96 -19.19
N ALA A 84 13.99 27.85 -17.94
CA ALA A 84 13.03 28.79 -17.35
C ALA A 84 13.57 30.23 -17.26
N VAL A 85 14.88 30.41 -17.10
CA VAL A 85 15.52 31.74 -17.01
C VAL A 85 15.99 32.29 -18.37
N SER A 86 15.83 31.53 -19.45
CA SER A 86 16.27 31.94 -20.79
C SER A 86 15.32 33.00 -21.39
N PRO A 87 15.84 34.11 -21.96
CA PRO A 87 15.00 35.13 -22.61
C PRO A 87 14.31 34.62 -23.89
N LEU A 88 14.71 33.44 -24.40
CA LEU A 88 14.06 32.78 -25.53
C LEU A 88 12.85 31.94 -25.11
N VAL A 89 12.69 31.66 -23.82
CA VAL A 89 11.68 30.76 -23.28
C VAL A 89 10.63 31.58 -22.54
N GLN A 90 9.37 31.41 -22.95
CA GLN A 90 8.23 31.97 -22.23
C GLN A 90 7.77 31.04 -21.10
N ASN A 91 7.81 29.72 -21.34
CA ASN A 91 7.45 28.72 -20.36
C ASN A 91 8.14 27.38 -20.68
N VAL A 92 8.44 26.60 -19.64
CA VAL A 92 8.95 25.24 -19.75
C VAL A 92 8.18 24.34 -18.79
N SER A 93 7.79 23.15 -19.25
CA SER A 93 7.19 22.12 -18.43
C SER A 93 7.78 20.75 -18.78
N PRO A 94 7.76 19.76 -17.86
CA PRO A 94 8.11 18.40 -18.23
C PRO A 94 7.14 17.84 -19.27
N ASN A 95 7.61 16.89 -20.09
CA ASN A 95 6.74 16.15 -20.99
C ASN A 95 5.99 15.06 -20.20
N GLN A 96 4.80 15.41 -19.71
CA GLN A 96 3.96 14.50 -18.94
C GLN A 96 3.39 13.39 -19.83
N ILE A 97 3.37 12.18 -19.30
CA ILE A 97 2.60 11.08 -19.86
C ILE A 97 1.14 11.33 -19.48
N VAL A 98 0.26 11.42 -20.48
CA VAL A 98 -1.20 11.52 -20.25
C VAL A 98 -1.84 10.19 -20.64
N SER A 99 -2.55 9.56 -19.70
CA SER A 99 -3.34 8.34 -19.93
C SER A 99 -4.84 8.64 -19.89
N ILE A 100 -5.64 7.75 -20.48
CA ILE A 100 -7.09 7.75 -20.27
C ILE A 100 -7.30 7.11 -18.90
N GLN A 101 -7.55 7.90 -17.85
CA GLN A 101 -7.83 7.34 -16.54
C GLN A 101 -9.20 6.66 -16.56
N MET A 102 -9.20 5.33 -16.40
CA MET A 102 -10.44 4.56 -16.27
C MET A 102 -10.97 4.69 -14.84
N THR A 103 -11.67 5.78 -14.54
CA THR A 103 -12.42 5.91 -13.29
C THR A 103 -13.72 5.09 -13.40
N PRO A 104 -13.96 4.11 -12.52
CA PRO A 104 -15.24 3.41 -12.48
C PRO A 104 -16.41 4.39 -12.25
N ASN A 105 -17.57 4.10 -12.86
CA ASN A 105 -18.78 4.91 -12.68
C ASN A 105 -19.60 4.53 -11.43
N ASP A 106 -19.05 3.65 -10.58
CA ASP A 106 -19.72 3.09 -9.41
C ASP A 106 -19.93 4.20 -8.35
N PRO A 107 -21.18 4.38 -7.85
CA PRO A 107 -21.54 5.54 -7.02
C PRO A 107 -20.69 5.74 -5.77
N GLU A 108 -20.15 4.67 -5.20
CA GLU A 108 -19.40 4.69 -3.94
C GLU A 108 -17.88 4.63 -4.15
N PHE A 109 -17.39 4.60 -5.41
CA PHE A 109 -15.95 4.57 -5.72
C PHE A 109 -15.17 5.69 -5.02
N GLY A 110 -15.79 6.87 -4.90
CA GLY A 110 -15.19 8.02 -4.23
C GLY A 110 -14.80 7.75 -2.78
N LYS A 111 -15.34 6.73 -2.10
CA LYS A 111 -15.03 6.35 -0.71
C LYS A 111 -14.01 5.20 -0.59
N LEU A 112 -13.59 4.62 -1.71
CA LEU A 112 -12.67 3.49 -1.74
C LEU A 112 -11.21 3.97 -1.70
N TRP A 113 -10.84 4.60 -0.59
CA TRP A 113 -9.52 5.21 -0.42
C TRP A 113 -8.37 4.23 -0.69
N GLY A 114 -8.55 2.94 -0.39
CA GLY A 114 -7.55 1.90 -0.64
C GLY A 114 -7.22 1.72 -2.13
N LEU A 115 -8.16 2.05 -3.01
CA LEU A 115 -7.99 2.00 -4.48
C LEU A 115 -7.53 3.35 -5.04
N TYR A 116 -8.05 4.44 -4.49
CA TYR A 116 -7.69 5.81 -4.86
C TYR A 116 -7.83 6.76 -3.67
N ASN A 117 -6.71 7.20 -3.10
CA ASN A 117 -6.69 8.02 -1.89
C ASN A 117 -6.50 9.50 -2.22
N THR A 118 -7.53 10.30 -1.95
CA THR A 118 -7.51 11.76 -2.13
C THR A 118 -7.13 12.52 -0.84
N GLY A 119 -6.80 11.79 0.22
CA GLY A 119 -6.47 12.31 1.54
C GLY A 119 -7.67 12.62 2.44
N ASN A 120 -8.89 12.74 1.88
CA ASN A 120 -10.09 13.10 2.65
C ASN A 120 -11.29 12.18 2.39
N ASN A 121 -11.08 11.05 1.72
CA ASN A 121 -12.15 10.15 1.27
C ASN A 121 -12.26 8.83 2.04
N ASP A 122 -11.65 8.73 3.22
CA ASP A 122 -11.93 7.64 4.15
C ASP A 122 -13.44 7.66 4.53
N PRO A 123 -14.16 6.51 4.46
CA PRO A 123 -15.61 6.47 4.65
C PRO A 123 -16.06 6.76 6.09
N ARG A 124 -15.14 6.81 7.07
CA ARG A 124 -15.40 7.27 8.45
C ARG A 124 -14.80 8.64 8.75
N GLY A 125 -14.32 9.36 7.73
CA GLY A 125 -13.82 10.72 7.86
C GLY A 125 -12.44 10.84 8.51
N ARG A 126 -11.64 9.76 8.53
CA ARG A 126 -10.23 9.83 8.96
C ARG A 126 -9.43 10.62 7.92
N ALA A 127 -8.62 11.58 8.37
CA ALA A 127 -7.65 12.23 7.50
C ALA A 127 -6.60 11.22 7.02
N GLY A 128 -6.38 11.17 5.71
CA GLY A 128 -5.39 10.35 5.05
C GLY A 128 -4.30 11.18 4.36
N LYS A 129 -3.39 10.49 3.67
CA LYS A 129 -2.34 11.07 2.83
C LYS A 129 -2.60 10.67 1.39
N THR A 130 -2.71 11.67 0.50
CA THR A 130 -2.93 11.46 -0.94
C THR A 130 -1.88 10.51 -1.52
N GLY A 131 -2.32 9.58 -2.38
CA GLY A 131 -1.43 8.60 -3.03
C GLY A 131 -0.89 7.49 -2.09
N VAL A 132 -1.43 7.38 -0.87
CA VAL A 132 -1.32 6.16 -0.06
C VAL A 132 -2.52 5.27 -0.38
N ASP A 133 -2.38 4.53 -1.47
CA ASP A 133 -3.33 3.55 -1.98
C ASP A 133 -2.52 2.47 -2.73
N ILE A 134 -3.22 1.52 -3.36
CA ILE A 134 -2.59 0.43 -4.11
C ILE A 134 -2.34 0.77 -5.58
N ARG A 135 -2.57 2.02 -6.01
CA ARG A 135 -2.49 2.44 -7.43
C ARG A 135 -3.36 1.61 -8.37
N ALA A 136 -4.60 1.36 -7.95
CA ALA A 136 -5.54 0.56 -8.72
C ALA A 136 -5.93 1.25 -10.03
N MET A 137 -6.04 2.57 -10.04
CA MET A 137 -6.40 3.33 -11.24
C MET A 137 -5.38 3.14 -12.36
N GLU A 138 -4.09 3.22 -12.04
CA GLU A 138 -3.02 2.97 -13.02
C GLU A 138 -2.96 1.50 -13.43
N ALA A 139 -3.25 0.57 -12.52
CA ALA A 139 -3.35 -0.85 -12.85
C ALA A 139 -4.48 -1.13 -13.86
N TRP A 140 -5.63 -0.45 -13.75
CA TRP A 140 -6.76 -0.58 -14.66
C TRP A 140 -6.52 -0.04 -16.07
N ASP A 141 -5.54 0.85 -16.24
CA ASP A 141 -5.06 1.25 -17.56
C ASP A 141 -4.36 0.08 -18.30
N ILE A 142 -3.94 -0.97 -17.59
CA ILE A 142 -3.38 -2.22 -18.15
C ILE A 142 -4.48 -3.28 -18.26
N THR A 143 -5.12 -3.62 -17.14
CA THR A 143 -6.12 -4.68 -17.07
C THR A 143 -7.10 -4.45 -15.93
N THR A 144 -8.37 -4.80 -16.14
CA THR A 144 -9.42 -4.77 -15.09
C THR A 144 -9.76 -6.18 -14.58
N GLY A 145 -8.91 -7.16 -14.90
CA GLY A 145 -9.07 -8.56 -14.52
C GLY A 145 -9.73 -9.42 -15.60
N SER A 146 -9.76 -10.73 -15.34
CA SER A 146 -10.32 -11.74 -16.23
C SER A 146 -11.24 -12.71 -15.47
N LYS A 147 -12.28 -13.17 -16.18
CA LYS A 147 -13.14 -14.29 -15.76
C LYS A 147 -12.43 -15.63 -15.77
N ASP A 148 -11.25 -15.71 -16.36
CA ASP A 148 -10.46 -16.94 -16.37
C ASP A 148 -9.79 -17.21 -15.00
N VAL A 149 -9.75 -16.22 -14.11
CA VAL A 149 -9.15 -16.36 -12.78
C VAL A 149 -10.22 -16.64 -11.73
N VAL A 150 -10.14 -17.84 -11.14
CA VAL A 150 -11.02 -18.28 -10.05
C VAL A 150 -10.39 -17.96 -8.70
N VAL A 151 -11.16 -17.29 -7.84
CA VAL A 151 -10.78 -16.92 -6.47
C VAL A 151 -11.76 -17.55 -5.48
N ALA A 152 -11.24 -18.42 -4.61
CA ALA A 152 -12.01 -19.00 -3.50
C ALA A 152 -12.04 -18.04 -2.31
N ILE A 153 -13.25 -17.79 -1.79
CA ILE A 153 -13.49 -17.05 -0.55
C ILE A 153 -13.78 -18.07 0.54
N ILE A 154 -12.72 -18.48 1.25
CA ILE A 154 -12.81 -19.44 2.36
C ILE A 154 -13.17 -18.67 3.62
N ASP A 155 -14.47 -18.52 3.90
CA ASP A 155 -14.98 -17.55 4.87
C ASP A 155 -16.41 -17.90 5.38
N THR A 156 -17.26 -16.91 5.67
CA THR A 156 -18.67 -17.05 6.09
C THR A 156 -19.64 -17.33 4.93
N GLY A 157 -19.13 -17.52 3.71
CA GLY A 157 -19.91 -17.64 2.49
C GLY A 157 -19.91 -16.36 1.66
N VAL A 158 -20.55 -16.40 0.49
CA VAL A 158 -20.74 -15.25 -0.40
C VAL A 158 -22.17 -15.27 -0.92
N ASP A 159 -22.91 -14.17 -0.73
CA ASP A 159 -24.26 -14.08 -1.28
C ASP A 159 -24.22 -13.77 -2.79
N ALA A 160 -24.43 -14.82 -3.60
CA ALA A 160 -24.46 -14.74 -5.06
C ALA A 160 -25.54 -13.81 -5.64
N ARG A 161 -26.50 -13.35 -4.81
CA ARG A 161 -27.60 -12.46 -5.22
C ARG A 161 -27.24 -10.98 -5.12
N ILE A 162 -26.12 -10.63 -4.48
CA ILE A 162 -25.64 -9.25 -4.40
C ILE A 162 -25.46 -8.70 -5.82
N ALA A 163 -26.13 -7.59 -6.13
CA ALA A 163 -26.22 -7.06 -7.49
C ALA A 163 -24.85 -6.78 -8.10
N ASP A 164 -23.92 -6.32 -7.26
CA ASP A 164 -22.55 -5.93 -7.60
C ASP A 164 -21.56 -7.11 -7.64
N LEU A 165 -21.99 -8.31 -7.25
CA LEU A 165 -21.16 -9.53 -7.25
C LEU A 165 -21.70 -10.62 -8.18
N LYS A 166 -23.01 -10.67 -8.43
CA LYS A 166 -23.67 -11.78 -9.14
C LYS A 166 -23.01 -12.16 -10.47
N ASN A 167 -22.52 -11.17 -11.22
CA ASN A 167 -21.89 -11.40 -12.51
C ASN A 167 -20.47 -11.94 -12.35
N ASN A 168 -19.84 -11.69 -11.20
CA ASN A 168 -18.53 -12.16 -10.73
C ASN A 168 -18.56 -13.48 -9.97
N MET A 169 -19.71 -14.11 -9.75
CA MET A 169 -19.76 -15.44 -9.14
C MET A 169 -19.21 -16.52 -10.08
N TRP A 170 -18.40 -17.40 -9.52
CA TRP A 170 -18.01 -18.66 -10.15
C TRP A 170 -19.24 -19.56 -10.29
N VAL A 171 -19.24 -20.40 -11.32
CA VAL A 171 -20.34 -21.31 -11.63
C VAL A 171 -19.77 -22.69 -11.90
N ASN A 172 -20.19 -23.68 -11.12
CA ASN A 172 -20.06 -25.09 -11.49
C ASN A 172 -21.08 -25.40 -12.59
N GLU A 173 -20.64 -25.36 -13.85
CA GLU A 173 -21.51 -25.60 -15.00
C GLU A 173 -22.09 -27.02 -15.03
N ALA A 174 -21.42 -27.99 -14.41
CA ALA A 174 -21.95 -29.35 -14.33
C ALA A 174 -23.20 -29.41 -13.42
N GLU A 175 -23.11 -28.84 -12.22
CA GLU A 175 -24.22 -28.77 -11.27
C GLU A 175 -25.34 -27.84 -11.75
N LEU A 176 -25.00 -26.68 -12.33
CA LEU A 176 -26.00 -25.74 -12.84
C LEU A 176 -26.91 -26.37 -13.91
N ASN A 177 -26.32 -27.25 -14.75
CA ASN A 177 -27.02 -27.97 -15.81
C ASN A 177 -27.42 -29.40 -15.38
N GLY A 178 -27.19 -29.74 -14.11
CA GLY A 178 -27.36 -31.05 -13.50
C GLY A 178 -28.78 -31.34 -13.05
N GLN A 179 -28.93 -32.37 -12.21
CA GLN A 179 -30.19 -32.76 -11.59
C GLN A 179 -30.20 -32.35 -10.12
N PRO A 180 -31.25 -31.64 -9.64
CA PRO A 180 -31.35 -31.26 -8.24
C PRO A 180 -31.18 -32.45 -7.29
N GLY A 181 -30.26 -32.33 -6.33
CA GLY A 181 -29.95 -33.35 -5.33
C GLY A 181 -28.99 -34.45 -5.82
N VAL A 182 -28.30 -34.23 -6.94
CA VAL A 182 -27.28 -35.11 -7.50
C VAL A 182 -25.94 -34.37 -7.50
N ASP A 183 -24.85 -35.14 -7.36
CA ASP A 183 -23.49 -34.67 -7.59
C ASP A 183 -23.15 -35.07 -9.04
N ASP A 184 -23.36 -34.15 -9.97
CA ASP A 184 -23.33 -34.37 -11.42
C ASP A 184 -21.91 -34.38 -11.98
N ASP A 185 -20.96 -33.67 -11.35
CA ASP A 185 -19.54 -33.76 -11.70
C ASP A 185 -18.77 -34.86 -10.94
N GLY A 186 -19.39 -35.45 -9.91
CA GLY A 186 -18.81 -36.51 -9.09
C GLY A 186 -17.69 -36.01 -8.17
N ASN A 187 -17.69 -34.72 -7.81
CA ASN A 187 -16.67 -34.09 -6.99
C ASN A 187 -16.83 -34.42 -5.48
N GLY A 188 -17.97 -34.99 -5.08
CA GLY A 188 -18.32 -35.34 -3.70
C GLY A 188 -19.29 -34.36 -3.03
N PHE A 189 -19.74 -33.32 -3.72
CA PHE A 189 -20.51 -32.19 -3.21
C PHE A 189 -21.76 -31.97 -4.08
N ILE A 190 -22.93 -32.27 -3.53
CA ILE A 190 -24.20 -32.15 -4.23
C ILE A 190 -24.58 -30.68 -4.45
N ASP A 191 -24.99 -30.33 -5.67
CA ASP A 191 -25.54 -29.04 -6.07
C ASP A 191 -24.63 -27.82 -5.76
N ASP A 192 -23.29 -27.97 -5.81
CA ASP A 192 -22.31 -26.93 -5.45
C ASP A 192 -22.12 -25.82 -6.52
N ILE A 193 -23.24 -25.25 -7.00
CA ILE A 193 -23.32 -24.36 -8.16
C ILE A 193 -22.41 -23.12 -8.05
N HIS A 194 -22.32 -22.50 -6.87
CA HIS A 194 -21.50 -21.31 -6.65
C HIS A 194 -20.39 -21.55 -5.61
N GLY A 195 -20.17 -22.81 -5.25
CA GLY A 195 -19.33 -23.23 -4.14
C GLY A 195 -20.08 -24.10 -3.14
N TYR A 196 -19.50 -24.31 -1.95
CA TYR A 196 -20.03 -25.26 -0.96
C TYR A 196 -20.02 -24.70 0.46
N ASP A 197 -21.01 -25.12 1.27
CA ASP A 197 -21.12 -24.82 2.70
C ASP A 197 -20.77 -26.04 3.56
N PHE A 198 -19.61 -25.98 4.22
CA PHE A 198 -19.13 -27.00 5.15
C PHE A 198 -19.79 -26.91 6.54
N VAL A 199 -20.42 -25.79 6.89
CA VAL A 199 -21.16 -25.62 8.14
C VAL A 199 -22.47 -26.39 8.07
N ASN A 200 -23.24 -26.18 7.01
CA ASN A 200 -24.56 -26.81 6.82
C ASN A 200 -24.51 -28.09 5.98
N LYS A 201 -23.41 -28.33 5.27
CA LYS A 201 -23.13 -29.51 4.43
C LYS A 201 -24.05 -29.59 3.21
N ASP A 202 -24.14 -28.49 2.49
CA ASP A 202 -24.91 -28.36 1.26
C ASP A 202 -24.20 -27.44 0.24
N GLY A 203 -24.68 -27.45 -1.01
CA GLY A 203 -24.16 -26.62 -2.11
C GLY A 203 -24.58 -25.15 -2.08
N ASP A 204 -25.03 -24.63 -0.93
CA ASP A 204 -25.47 -23.24 -0.78
C ASP A 204 -24.53 -22.44 0.14
N PRO A 205 -23.44 -21.85 -0.41
CA PRO A 205 -22.50 -21.04 0.37
C PRO A 205 -23.02 -19.62 0.65
N THR A 206 -24.34 -19.40 0.70
CA THR A 206 -24.92 -18.07 0.98
C THR A 206 -24.39 -17.51 2.30
N ASP A 207 -23.96 -16.25 2.25
CA ASP A 207 -23.43 -15.55 3.42
C ASP A 207 -24.57 -15.11 4.36
N ASP A 208 -24.54 -15.61 5.59
CA ASP A 208 -25.48 -15.29 6.66
C ASP A 208 -24.84 -14.47 7.80
N HIS A 209 -23.58 -14.04 7.61
CA HIS A 209 -22.84 -13.18 8.55
C HIS A 209 -22.49 -11.82 7.93
N GLY A 210 -22.04 -11.82 6.67
CA GLY A 210 -21.66 -10.63 5.90
C GLY A 210 -20.16 -10.41 5.73
N HIS A 211 -19.30 -11.24 6.35
CA HIS A 211 -17.84 -11.04 6.29
C HIS A 211 -17.26 -11.52 4.96
N GLY A 212 -17.65 -12.72 4.52
CA GLY A 212 -17.23 -13.29 3.25
C GLY A 212 -17.68 -12.46 2.03
N SER A 213 -18.90 -11.92 2.05
CA SER A 213 -19.36 -11.01 0.99
C SER A 213 -18.62 -9.66 0.99
N HIS A 214 -18.13 -9.20 2.14
CA HIS A 214 -17.32 -7.97 2.27
C HIS A 214 -15.95 -8.12 1.62
N VAL A 215 -15.29 -9.23 1.90
CA VAL A 215 -14.00 -9.54 1.25
C VAL A 215 -14.17 -9.83 -0.24
N ALA A 216 -15.26 -10.50 -0.64
CA ALA A 216 -15.58 -10.75 -2.05
C ALA A 216 -15.77 -9.43 -2.84
N GLY A 217 -16.51 -8.46 -2.30
CA GLY A 217 -16.68 -7.13 -2.93
C GLY A 217 -15.37 -6.35 -3.05
N THR A 218 -14.47 -6.49 -2.07
CA THR A 218 -13.15 -5.83 -2.13
C THR A 218 -12.28 -6.45 -3.23
N ILE A 219 -12.37 -7.77 -3.45
CA ILE A 219 -11.65 -8.46 -4.53
C ILE A 219 -12.28 -8.12 -5.89
N ALA A 220 -13.59 -8.33 -6.02
CA ALA A 220 -14.28 -8.31 -7.30
C ALA A 220 -15.73 -7.82 -7.26
N GLY A 221 -16.01 -6.70 -6.57
CA GLY A 221 -17.16 -5.86 -6.95
C GLY A 221 -17.05 -5.48 -8.43
N GLU A 222 -18.11 -5.70 -9.19
CA GLU A 222 -18.12 -5.50 -10.65
C GLU A 222 -17.97 -4.01 -10.99
N GLY A 223 -16.74 -3.59 -11.30
CA GLY A 223 -16.48 -2.20 -11.62
C GLY A 223 -17.13 -1.73 -12.92
N ASN A 224 -17.49 -0.46 -12.94
CA ASN A 224 -18.08 0.28 -14.05
C ASN A 224 -19.47 -0.22 -14.48
N ASN A 225 -20.25 -0.76 -13.54
CA ASN A 225 -21.62 -1.22 -13.76
C ASN A 225 -22.67 -0.18 -13.29
N GLY A 226 -22.23 0.87 -12.59
CA GLY A 226 -23.08 1.97 -12.09
C GLY A 226 -23.82 1.61 -10.80
N ILE A 227 -23.33 0.63 -10.06
CA ILE A 227 -23.92 0.10 -8.81
C ILE A 227 -22.82 0.10 -7.74
N ASP A 228 -23.20 0.41 -6.50
CA ASP A 228 -22.36 0.19 -5.31
C ASP A 228 -20.86 0.56 -5.47
N VAL A 229 -19.96 -0.42 -5.44
CA VAL A 229 -18.50 -0.25 -5.32
C VAL A 229 -17.76 -0.87 -6.51
N ALA A 230 -16.45 -0.65 -6.61
CA ALA A 230 -15.59 -1.41 -7.51
C ALA A 230 -14.60 -2.23 -6.67
N GLY A 231 -14.44 -3.51 -6.98
CA GLY A 231 -13.35 -4.32 -6.43
C GLY A 231 -12.01 -3.95 -7.07
N VAL A 232 -10.91 -4.46 -6.50
CA VAL A 232 -9.58 -4.33 -7.14
C VAL A 232 -9.58 -4.92 -8.55
N SER A 233 -10.29 -6.04 -8.76
CA SER A 233 -10.47 -6.67 -10.06
C SER A 233 -11.94 -6.61 -10.48
N TRP A 234 -12.28 -5.82 -11.50
CA TRP A 234 -13.68 -5.66 -11.93
C TRP A 234 -14.26 -6.97 -12.48
N LYS A 235 -13.38 -7.89 -12.92
CA LYS A 235 -13.74 -9.20 -13.44
C LYS A 235 -12.92 -10.27 -12.74
N ALA A 236 -13.61 -11.21 -12.12
CA ALA A 236 -13.07 -12.47 -11.60
C ALA A 236 -14.21 -13.50 -11.55
N GLN A 237 -13.87 -14.75 -11.20
CA GLN A 237 -14.84 -15.76 -10.77
C GLN A 237 -14.68 -16.03 -9.27
N ILE A 238 -15.65 -15.61 -8.48
CA ILE A 238 -15.69 -15.73 -7.02
C ILE A 238 -16.40 -17.03 -6.63
N MET A 239 -15.66 -17.98 -6.05
CA MET A 239 -16.17 -19.23 -5.51
C MET A 239 -16.41 -19.08 -4.01
N GLY A 240 -17.66 -19.23 -3.56
CA GLY A 240 -18.01 -19.13 -2.14
C GLY A 240 -17.69 -20.43 -1.41
N VAL A 241 -16.79 -20.41 -0.43
CA VAL A 241 -16.45 -21.61 0.35
C VAL A 241 -16.72 -21.32 1.82
N LYS A 242 -17.91 -21.70 2.28
CA LYS A 242 -18.38 -21.36 3.62
C LYS A 242 -17.93 -22.41 4.62
N PHE A 243 -17.12 -22.01 5.60
CA PHE A 243 -16.76 -22.85 6.75
C PHE A 243 -16.99 -22.12 8.09
N LEU A 244 -17.23 -20.81 8.06
CA LEU A 244 -17.62 -20.01 9.21
C LEU A 244 -19.15 -19.83 9.23
N SER A 245 -19.75 -20.12 10.38
CA SER A 245 -21.20 -19.97 10.62
C SER A 245 -21.63 -18.50 10.75
N ALA A 246 -22.94 -18.27 10.89
CA ALA A 246 -23.53 -16.95 11.16
C ALA A 246 -22.97 -16.21 12.39
N SER A 247 -22.25 -16.90 13.30
CA SER A 247 -21.54 -16.27 14.43
C SER A 247 -20.08 -15.93 14.13
N GLY A 248 -19.62 -16.11 12.89
CA GLY A 248 -18.24 -15.84 12.47
C GLY A 248 -17.23 -16.90 12.95
N SER A 249 -17.72 -18.09 13.31
CA SER A 249 -16.89 -19.19 13.85
C SER A 249 -17.10 -20.49 13.08
N GLY A 250 -16.03 -21.27 12.94
CA GLY A 250 -16.01 -22.57 12.27
C GLY A 250 -15.00 -23.51 12.90
N THR A 251 -14.91 -24.74 12.39
CA THR A 251 -13.94 -25.72 12.88
C THR A 251 -12.72 -25.82 11.98
N LEU A 252 -11.60 -26.28 12.55
CA LEU A 252 -10.38 -26.53 11.77
C LEU A 252 -10.58 -27.65 10.73
N ALA A 253 -11.42 -28.64 11.03
CA ALA A 253 -11.71 -29.72 10.10
C ALA A 253 -12.46 -29.20 8.86
N ASP A 254 -13.41 -28.29 9.05
CA ASP A 254 -14.13 -27.65 7.97
C ASP A 254 -13.22 -26.72 7.17
N ALA A 255 -12.30 -26.00 7.83
CA ALA A 255 -11.29 -25.18 7.15
C ALA A 255 -10.37 -26.02 6.24
N ILE A 256 -9.90 -27.18 6.72
CA ILE A 256 -9.08 -28.11 5.92
C ILE A 256 -9.88 -28.61 4.71
N SER A 257 -11.14 -29.02 4.94
CA SER A 257 -12.01 -29.51 3.87
C SER A 257 -12.32 -28.43 2.82
N ALA A 258 -12.51 -27.18 3.27
CA ALA A 258 -12.71 -26.01 2.43
C ALA A 258 -11.49 -25.70 1.54
N ILE A 259 -10.26 -25.82 2.08
CA ILE A 259 -9.02 -25.64 1.31
C ILE A 259 -8.89 -26.74 0.26
N ASP A 260 -9.16 -27.99 0.63
CA ASP A 260 -9.08 -29.13 -0.29
C ASP A 260 -10.14 -29.01 -1.41
N TYR A 261 -11.37 -28.59 -1.08
CA TYR A 261 -12.42 -28.31 -2.06
C TYR A 261 -12.04 -27.19 -3.03
N ALA A 262 -11.61 -26.04 -2.53
CA ALA A 262 -11.18 -24.92 -3.38
C ALA A 262 -10.04 -25.34 -4.32
N THR A 263 -9.12 -26.17 -3.83
CA THR A 263 -8.02 -26.74 -4.61
C THR A 263 -8.54 -27.71 -5.69
N GLN A 264 -9.45 -28.61 -5.32
CA GLN A 264 -10.07 -29.59 -6.22
C GLN A 264 -10.84 -28.91 -7.35
N MET A 265 -11.54 -27.82 -7.05
CA MET A 265 -12.31 -27.04 -8.03
C MET A 265 -11.45 -26.05 -8.83
N GLY A 266 -10.13 -26.05 -8.64
CA GLY A 266 -9.19 -25.31 -9.46
C GLY A 266 -9.10 -23.82 -9.14
N ALA A 267 -9.39 -23.39 -7.91
CA ALA A 267 -9.20 -22.01 -7.50
C ALA A 267 -7.70 -21.64 -7.59
N MET A 268 -7.38 -20.62 -8.39
CA MET A 268 -6.01 -20.14 -8.58
C MET A 268 -5.52 -19.30 -7.40
N ILE A 269 -6.46 -18.68 -6.68
CA ILE A 269 -6.21 -17.88 -5.49
C ILE A 269 -7.24 -18.28 -4.43
N SER A 270 -6.82 -18.38 -3.18
CA SER A 270 -7.71 -18.43 -2.01
C SER A 270 -7.48 -17.20 -1.14
N ASN A 271 -8.56 -16.54 -0.75
CA ASN A 271 -8.55 -15.45 0.23
C ASN A 271 -8.97 -15.99 1.59
N ASN A 272 -8.06 -15.95 2.56
CA ASN A 272 -8.20 -16.54 3.88
C ASN A 272 -8.18 -15.44 4.93
N SER A 273 -9.31 -14.77 5.10
CA SER A 273 -9.48 -13.62 5.99
C SER A 273 -9.83 -14.03 7.42
N TRP A 274 -9.24 -15.12 7.87
CA TRP A 274 -9.43 -15.77 9.16
C TRP A 274 -8.09 -16.25 9.72
N GLY A 275 -8.08 -16.55 11.01
CA GLY A 275 -6.91 -17.12 11.66
C GLY A 275 -7.11 -17.28 13.15
N GLY A 276 -6.14 -17.92 13.79
CA GLY A 276 -6.17 -18.26 15.20
C GLY A 276 -5.90 -19.74 15.45
N GLY A 277 -5.88 -20.10 16.73
CA GLY A 277 -5.40 -21.41 17.15
C GLY A 277 -3.88 -21.50 17.15
N GLY A 278 -3.35 -22.72 17.05
CA GLY A 278 -1.92 -23.00 17.01
C GLY A 278 -1.55 -23.81 15.77
N TYR A 279 -0.26 -24.14 15.66
CA TYR A 279 0.25 -25.00 14.59
C TYR A 279 -0.56 -26.30 14.50
N ASN A 280 -0.91 -26.69 13.27
CA ASN A 280 -1.53 -27.96 12.98
C ASN A 280 -0.97 -28.56 11.69
N ALA A 281 -0.44 -29.78 11.77
CA ALA A 281 0.20 -30.44 10.64
C ALA A 281 -0.78 -30.72 9.48
N GLU A 282 -2.06 -30.98 9.76
CA GLU A 282 -3.04 -31.27 8.72
C GLU A 282 -3.49 -30.01 7.99
N LEU A 283 -3.59 -28.88 8.69
CA LEU A 283 -3.81 -27.59 8.04
C LEU A 283 -2.62 -27.20 7.15
N GLN A 284 -1.39 -27.38 7.64
CA GLN A 284 -0.21 -27.17 6.80
C GLN A 284 -0.25 -28.07 5.56
N ALA A 285 -0.55 -29.36 5.72
CA ALA A 285 -0.61 -30.30 4.61
C ALA A 285 -1.69 -29.94 3.57
N ALA A 286 -2.82 -29.36 4.00
CA ALA A 286 -3.84 -28.84 3.08
C ALA A 286 -3.33 -27.64 2.26
N ILE A 287 -2.64 -26.70 2.92
CA ILE A 287 -2.02 -25.54 2.25
C ILE A 287 -0.92 -26.00 1.29
N GLU A 288 -0.13 -27.01 1.65
CA GLU A 288 0.87 -27.63 0.78
C GLU A 288 0.24 -28.32 -0.45
N ARG A 289 -0.92 -28.97 -0.30
CA ARG A 289 -1.68 -29.50 -1.45
C ARG A 289 -2.16 -28.38 -2.37
N ALA A 290 -2.69 -27.29 -1.83
CA ALA A 290 -3.04 -26.10 -2.60
C ALA A 290 -1.82 -25.51 -3.33
N SER A 291 -0.67 -25.47 -2.66
CA SER A 291 0.60 -25.04 -3.26
C SER A 291 1.01 -25.93 -4.42
N ALA A 292 0.91 -27.25 -4.27
CA ALA A 292 1.23 -28.22 -5.32
C ALA A 292 0.28 -28.15 -6.52
N ALA A 293 -0.95 -27.66 -6.30
CA ALA A 293 -1.94 -27.37 -7.34
C ALA A 293 -1.80 -25.96 -7.95
N ASN A 294 -0.71 -25.24 -7.66
CA ASN A 294 -0.45 -23.89 -8.16
C ASN A 294 -1.48 -22.84 -7.71
N SER A 295 -2.07 -23.02 -6.52
CA SER A 295 -2.99 -22.06 -5.89
C SER A 295 -2.28 -21.15 -4.91
N LEU A 296 -2.47 -19.83 -5.04
CA LEU A 296 -1.96 -18.83 -4.10
C LEU A 296 -2.83 -18.77 -2.83
N PHE A 297 -2.20 -18.81 -1.65
CA PHE A 297 -2.89 -18.77 -0.36
C PHE A 297 -2.66 -17.40 0.30
N VAL A 298 -3.56 -16.45 0.06
CA VAL A 298 -3.46 -15.09 0.64
C VAL A 298 -4.15 -15.08 2.00
N VAL A 299 -3.47 -14.62 3.05
CA VAL A 299 -3.92 -14.79 4.44
C VAL A 299 -3.70 -13.54 5.30
N ALA A 300 -4.65 -13.29 6.20
CA ALA A 300 -4.61 -12.19 7.14
C ALA A 300 -3.53 -12.39 8.24
N ALA A 301 -2.77 -11.34 8.58
CA ALA A 301 -1.74 -11.40 9.62
C ALA A 301 -2.28 -11.56 11.05
N GLY A 302 -3.54 -11.18 11.28
CA GLY A 302 -4.18 -11.14 12.60
C GLY A 302 -4.40 -9.72 13.13
N ASN A 303 -5.24 -9.59 14.16
CA ASN A 303 -5.79 -8.31 14.65
C ASN A 303 -5.54 -8.10 16.16
N GLN A 304 -4.40 -8.55 16.69
CA GLN A 304 -4.06 -8.52 18.12
C GLN A 304 -2.86 -7.63 18.43
N SER A 305 -2.40 -6.79 17.49
CA SER A 305 -1.19 -5.96 17.62
C SER A 305 0.09 -6.75 17.91
N ASN A 306 0.10 -8.03 17.57
CA ASN A 306 1.15 -8.98 17.94
C ASN A 306 2.29 -9.04 16.92
N ASN A 307 3.50 -9.33 17.38
CA ASN A 307 4.63 -9.67 16.52
C ASN A 307 4.65 -11.19 16.24
N ASN A 308 4.30 -11.56 15.02
CA ASN A 308 4.24 -12.92 14.50
C ASN A 308 5.62 -13.62 14.46
N ASP A 309 6.73 -12.88 14.44
CA ASP A 309 8.07 -13.47 14.53
C ASP A 309 8.35 -14.06 15.93
N SER A 310 7.84 -13.39 16.97
CA SER A 310 7.98 -13.85 18.36
C SER A 310 6.83 -14.74 18.84
N GLN A 311 5.62 -14.52 18.32
CA GLN A 311 4.42 -15.27 18.66
C GLN A 311 3.66 -15.58 17.38
N ALA A 312 3.91 -16.76 16.82
CA ALA A 312 3.31 -17.18 15.56
C ALA A 312 1.77 -17.10 15.56
N TYR A 313 1.21 -16.68 14.42
CA TYR A 313 -0.23 -16.63 14.16
C TYR A 313 -0.54 -17.45 12.91
N TYR A 314 -1.42 -18.43 13.01
CA TYR A 314 -1.74 -19.35 11.91
C TYR A 314 -3.08 -18.98 11.25
N PRO A 315 -3.21 -19.09 9.91
CA PRO A 315 -2.25 -19.73 8.99
C PRO A 315 -1.07 -18.85 8.52
N CYS A 316 -1.07 -17.55 8.77
CA CYS A 316 -0.05 -16.60 8.31
C CYS A 316 1.41 -17.06 8.52
N SER A 317 1.69 -17.71 9.65
CA SER A 317 3.05 -18.12 10.05
C SER A 317 3.48 -19.50 9.54
N TYR A 318 2.69 -20.19 8.71
CA TYR A 318 3.14 -21.43 8.07
C TYR A 318 4.24 -21.15 7.04
N ASP A 319 5.31 -21.93 7.08
CA ASP A 319 6.41 -21.87 6.10
C ASP A 319 6.06 -22.72 4.87
N VAL A 320 5.04 -22.27 4.12
CA VAL A 320 4.63 -22.89 2.85
C VAL A 320 4.70 -21.82 1.77
N LYS A 321 5.30 -22.17 0.64
CA LYS A 321 5.77 -21.18 -0.33
C LYS A 321 4.68 -20.36 -1.03
N ASN A 322 3.45 -20.89 -1.09
CA ASN A 322 2.28 -20.18 -1.64
C ASN A 322 1.56 -19.31 -0.60
N VAL A 323 1.99 -19.28 0.66
CA VAL A 323 1.39 -18.44 1.71
C VAL A 323 1.89 -17.01 1.55
N LEU A 324 0.96 -16.08 1.33
CA LEU A 324 1.21 -14.65 1.26
C LEU A 324 0.48 -13.95 2.41
N CYS A 325 1.22 -13.57 3.45
CA CYS A 325 0.65 -12.99 4.67
C CYS A 325 0.57 -11.46 4.63
N VAL A 326 -0.60 -10.91 4.96
CA VAL A 326 -0.95 -9.50 4.72
C VAL A 326 -1.27 -8.74 6.01
N ALA A 327 -0.50 -7.67 6.28
CA ALA A 327 -0.76 -6.69 7.35
C ALA A 327 -1.76 -5.61 6.90
N SER A 328 -2.37 -4.94 7.89
CA SER A 328 -3.35 -3.87 7.66
C SER A 328 -2.74 -2.48 7.84
N LEU A 329 -3.13 -1.58 6.95
CA LEU A 329 -2.67 -0.20 6.90
C LEU A 329 -3.86 0.78 6.82
N ASP A 330 -3.67 2.00 7.30
CA ASP A 330 -4.67 3.07 7.28
C ASP A 330 -4.47 4.07 6.13
N SER A 331 -5.44 4.97 5.95
CA SER A 331 -5.40 5.98 4.87
C SER A 331 -4.25 6.98 4.96
N ASN A 332 -3.42 6.95 6.01
CA ASN A 332 -2.28 7.83 6.22
C ASN A 332 -0.92 7.13 6.04
N GLY A 333 -0.89 5.87 5.63
CA GLY A 333 0.37 5.14 5.45
C GLY A 333 0.87 4.50 6.74
N THR A 334 0.05 4.47 7.80
CA THR A 334 0.42 3.90 9.09
C THR A 334 -0.12 2.50 9.22
N MET A 335 0.69 1.58 9.73
CA MET A 335 0.18 0.26 10.15
C MET A 335 -0.99 0.46 11.12
N SER A 336 -2.08 -0.26 10.88
CA SER A 336 -3.25 -0.20 11.74
C SER A 336 -2.89 -0.65 13.15
N ASP A 337 -3.38 0.06 14.18
CA ASP A 337 -3.08 -0.24 15.59
C ASP A 337 -3.37 -1.70 15.99
N PHE A 338 -4.41 -2.33 15.42
CA PHE A 338 -4.77 -3.72 15.64
C PHE A 338 -3.91 -4.72 14.86
N SER A 339 -3.21 -4.31 13.80
CA SER A 339 -2.56 -5.25 12.88
C SER A 339 -1.44 -6.01 13.59
N ASN A 340 -1.44 -7.33 13.44
CA ASN A 340 -0.21 -8.08 13.68
C ASN A 340 0.83 -7.71 12.61
N TYR A 341 2.09 -7.96 12.94
CA TYR A 341 3.26 -7.64 12.14
C TYR A 341 4.35 -8.71 12.33
N GLY A 342 5.39 -8.70 11.52
CA GLY A 342 6.53 -9.60 11.61
C GLY A 342 7.47 -9.35 10.44
N ALA A 343 8.72 -9.01 10.72
CA ALA A 343 9.74 -8.74 9.71
C ALA A 343 10.07 -9.99 8.87
N GLU A 344 9.85 -11.18 9.41
CA GLU A 344 10.09 -12.45 8.71
C GLU A 344 8.78 -13.16 8.32
N ARG A 345 7.74 -13.07 9.16
CA ARG A 345 6.50 -13.85 9.01
C ARG A 345 5.35 -13.12 8.31
N VAL A 346 5.45 -11.82 8.06
CA VAL A 346 4.41 -11.04 7.39
C VAL A 346 5.00 -10.36 6.16
N ASP A 347 4.39 -10.54 4.99
CA ASP A 347 5.05 -10.26 3.72
C ASP A 347 4.91 -8.80 3.28
N VAL A 348 3.68 -8.29 3.30
CA VAL A 348 3.31 -6.99 2.74
C VAL A 348 2.17 -6.38 3.53
N ALA A 349 2.04 -5.05 3.48
CA ALA A 349 0.88 -4.35 4.01
C ALA A 349 -0.08 -3.92 2.90
N ALA A 350 -1.37 -3.86 3.20
CA ALA A 350 -2.39 -3.33 2.28
C ALA A 350 -3.48 -2.56 3.05
N PRO A 351 -4.33 -1.76 2.35
CA PRO A 351 -5.43 -1.03 2.98
C PRO A 351 -6.39 -1.95 3.75
N GLY A 352 -6.49 -1.76 5.07
CA GLY A 352 -7.34 -2.62 5.91
C GLY A 352 -8.13 -1.88 6.98
N ARG A 353 -7.97 -0.57 7.12
CA ARG A 353 -8.79 0.27 8.01
C ARG A 353 -9.87 1.01 7.23
N ASN A 354 -11.07 1.01 7.79
CA ASN A 354 -12.24 1.71 7.23
C ASN A 354 -12.45 1.39 5.74
N ILE A 355 -12.55 0.10 5.42
CA ILE A 355 -12.77 -0.36 4.04
C ILE A 355 -14.27 -0.55 3.83
N LEU A 356 -14.82 0.18 2.86
CA LEU A 356 -16.20 0.05 2.41
C LEU A 356 -16.30 -1.09 1.39
N SER A 357 -17.29 -1.98 1.54
CA SER A 357 -17.55 -3.06 0.59
C SER A 357 -18.99 -3.61 0.74
N THR A 358 -19.34 -4.57 -0.11
CA THR A 358 -20.63 -5.26 -0.18
C THR A 358 -20.89 -6.20 0.99
N THR A 359 -22.14 -6.35 1.39
CA THR A 359 -22.63 -7.38 2.32
C THR A 359 -24.04 -7.78 1.91
N PRO A 360 -24.61 -8.89 2.43
CA PRO A 360 -26.01 -9.23 2.18
C PRO A 360 -26.99 -8.11 2.61
N GLY A 361 -26.60 -7.27 3.58
CA GLY A 361 -27.37 -6.14 4.08
C GLY A 361 -27.12 -4.80 3.36
N GLY A 362 -26.46 -4.80 2.20
CA GLY A 362 -26.00 -3.59 1.50
C GLY A 362 -24.53 -3.28 1.78
N LEU A 363 -24.15 -2.01 1.83
CA LEU A 363 -22.75 -1.64 2.02
C LEU A 363 -22.37 -1.44 3.49
N GLN A 364 -21.19 -1.91 3.88
CA GLN A 364 -20.65 -1.78 5.23
C GLN A 364 -19.18 -1.37 5.24
N VAL A 365 -18.77 -0.68 6.30
CA VAL A 365 -17.38 -0.27 6.51
C VAL A 365 -16.75 -1.10 7.62
N PHE A 366 -15.84 -2.00 7.26
CA PHE A 366 -15.12 -2.86 8.21
C PHE A 366 -13.65 -2.44 8.36
N SER A 367 -12.99 -3.01 9.37
CA SER A 367 -11.56 -2.80 9.62
C SER A 367 -10.94 -4.08 10.13
N GLY A 368 -9.81 -4.46 9.55
CA GLY A 368 -9.09 -5.68 9.89
C GLY A 368 -8.04 -6.02 8.84
N THR A 369 -7.08 -6.88 9.21
CA THR A 369 -6.24 -7.59 8.23
C THR A 369 -7.08 -8.40 7.24
N SER A 370 -8.28 -8.83 7.65
CA SER A 370 -9.33 -9.39 6.79
C SER A 370 -9.76 -8.47 5.64
N MET A 371 -9.63 -7.14 5.76
CA MET A 371 -9.94 -6.21 4.68
C MET A 371 -8.68 -5.85 3.85
N ALA A 372 -7.48 -6.04 4.40
CA ALA A 372 -6.22 -5.88 3.67
C ALA A 372 -5.94 -7.06 2.73
N THR A 373 -6.18 -8.28 3.21
CA THR A 373 -6.03 -9.54 2.47
C THR A 373 -6.72 -9.53 1.10
N PRO A 374 -8.00 -9.12 0.97
CA PRO A 374 -8.69 -9.09 -0.32
C PRO A 374 -8.14 -8.05 -1.30
N HIS A 375 -7.49 -6.97 -0.84
CA HIS A 375 -6.81 -6.06 -1.76
C HIS A 375 -5.65 -6.76 -2.48
N VAL A 376 -4.88 -7.56 -1.74
CA VAL A 376 -3.76 -8.36 -2.28
C VAL A 376 -4.28 -9.48 -3.17
N ALA A 377 -5.33 -10.19 -2.75
CA ALA A 377 -5.94 -11.24 -3.58
C ALA A 377 -6.49 -10.67 -4.90
N GLY A 378 -7.17 -9.53 -4.87
CA GLY A 378 -7.64 -8.85 -6.07
C GLY A 378 -6.52 -8.36 -6.99
N ALA A 379 -5.41 -7.85 -6.44
CA ALA A 379 -4.26 -7.48 -7.24
C ALA A 379 -3.56 -8.71 -7.88
N ALA A 380 -3.57 -9.85 -7.19
CA ALA A 380 -3.11 -11.11 -7.76
C ALA A 380 -4.00 -11.58 -8.93
N VAL A 381 -5.32 -11.30 -8.91
CA VAL A 381 -6.20 -11.53 -10.06
C VAL A 381 -5.78 -10.70 -11.27
N LEU A 382 -5.51 -9.41 -11.08
CA LEU A 382 -5.02 -8.54 -12.16
C LEU A 382 -3.73 -9.11 -12.77
N LEU A 383 -2.78 -9.54 -11.93
CA LEU A 383 -1.51 -10.09 -12.40
C LEU A 383 -1.68 -11.42 -13.15
N LEU A 384 -2.51 -12.34 -12.66
CA LEU A 384 -2.81 -13.59 -13.35
C LEU A 384 -3.59 -13.39 -14.65
N SER A 385 -4.35 -12.29 -14.78
CA SER A 385 -5.05 -11.97 -16.02
C SER A 385 -4.09 -11.67 -17.16
N GLU A 386 -2.95 -11.02 -16.88
CA GLU A 386 -1.88 -10.78 -17.85
C GLU A 386 -0.85 -11.91 -17.91
N ASN A 387 -0.73 -12.69 -16.83
CA ASN A 387 0.30 -13.73 -16.67
C ASN A 387 -0.30 -15.04 -16.10
N PRO A 388 -1.17 -15.73 -16.84
CA PRO A 388 -1.97 -16.86 -16.31
C PRO A 388 -1.13 -18.08 -15.90
N GLY A 389 0.13 -18.17 -16.32
CA GLY A 389 1.04 -19.26 -15.97
C GLY A 389 1.98 -18.98 -14.80
N MET A 390 1.84 -17.85 -14.09
CA MET A 390 2.70 -17.57 -12.94
C MET A 390 2.46 -18.55 -11.79
N SER A 391 3.56 -18.97 -11.14
CA SER A 391 3.46 -19.77 -9.94
C SER A 391 3.10 -18.89 -8.72
N PRO A 392 2.43 -19.43 -7.67
CA PRO A 392 2.20 -18.70 -6.43
C PRO A 392 3.46 -18.11 -5.81
N GLU A 393 4.56 -18.85 -5.90
CA GLU A 393 5.90 -18.42 -5.47
C GLU A 393 6.35 -17.14 -6.20
N ASP A 394 6.20 -17.13 -7.52
CA ASP A 394 6.57 -15.97 -8.35
C ASP A 394 5.61 -14.79 -8.12
N ILE A 395 4.32 -15.04 -7.87
CA ILE A 395 3.34 -13.99 -7.55
C ILE A 395 3.70 -13.33 -6.21
N ARG A 396 3.96 -14.13 -5.16
CA ARG A 396 4.40 -13.62 -3.86
C ARG A 396 5.69 -12.83 -3.99
N ALA A 397 6.70 -13.39 -4.67
CA ALA A 397 7.98 -12.71 -4.89
C ALA A 397 7.80 -11.41 -5.68
N ARG A 398 6.94 -11.40 -6.71
CA ARG A 398 6.58 -10.20 -7.47
C ARG A 398 6.02 -9.13 -6.55
N ILE A 399 4.97 -9.44 -5.80
CA ILE A 399 4.27 -8.50 -4.91
C ILE A 399 5.24 -7.90 -3.89
N MET A 400 6.10 -8.72 -3.28
CA MET A 400 7.07 -8.26 -2.30
C MET A 400 8.15 -7.36 -2.92
N ALA A 401 8.65 -7.70 -4.11
CA ALA A 401 9.72 -6.95 -4.77
C ALA A 401 9.25 -5.62 -5.36
N THR A 402 7.98 -5.52 -5.75
CA THR A 402 7.40 -4.31 -6.33
C THR A 402 6.52 -3.53 -5.37
N SER A 403 6.51 -3.87 -4.07
CA SER A 403 5.77 -3.10 -3.07
C SER A 403 6.35 -1.69 -2.95
N LYS A 404 5.50 -0.70 -2.72
CA LYS A 404 5.90 0.69 -2.49
C LYS A 404 6.56 0.81 -1.12
N PRO A 405 7.85 1.16 -1.04
CA PRO A 405 8.55 1.29 0.23
C PRO A 405 7.84 2.29 1.13
N ASN A 406 7.75 1.95 2.41
CA ASN A 406 7.22 2.82 3.45
C ASN A 406 8.07 2.63 4.70
N TYR A 407 8.84 3.65 5.06
CA TYR A 407 9.80 3.57 6.16
C TYR A 407 9.16 3.16 7.49
N ARG A 408 7.86 3.46 7.68
CA ARG A 408 7.09 3.12 8.88
C ARG A 408 6.77 1.61 8.99
N LEU A 409 6.98 0.87 7.90
CA LEU A 409 6.81 -0.59 7.83
C LEU A 409 8.14 -1.34 7.86
N LYS A 410 9.28 -0.64 7.83
CA LYS A 410 10.61 -1.24 7.92
C LYS A 410 10.73 -2.02 9.24
N GLY A 411 11.09 -3.30 9.13
CA GLY A 411 11.15 -4.19 10.29
C GLY A 411 9.78 -4.58 10.88
N LYS A 412 8.67 -4.25 10.20
CA LYS A 412 7.30 -4.67 10.57
C LYS A 412 6.70 -5.66 9.57
N VAL A 413 7.11 -5.59 8.31
CA VAL A 413 6.79 -6.60 7.28
C VAL A 413 8.04 -6.86 6.44
N ALA A 414 8.16 -8.04 5.86
CA ALA A 414 9.35 -8.50 5.13
C ALA A 414 9.67 -7.63 3.91
N SER A 415 8.66 -7.16 3.18
CA SER A 415 8.87 -6.23 2.07
C SER A 415 9.18 -4.79 2.51
N GLY A 416 8.92 -4.43 3.77
CA GLY A 416 9.00 -3.05 4.25
C GLY A 416 8.09 -2.06 3.50
N GLY A 417 7.05 -2.55 2.83
CA GLY A 417 6.27 -1.76 1.88
C GLY A 417 4.78 -2.11 1.80
N VAL A 418 4.08 -1.29 1.02
CA VAL A 418 2.65 -1.37 0.75
C VAL A 418 2.42 -2.00 -0.62
N LEU A 419 1.38 -2.82 -0.78
CA LEU A 419 0.95 -3.33 -2.08
C LEU A 419 0.84 -2.20 -3.12
N ASP A 420 1.39 -2.44 -4.32
CA ASP A 420 1.26 -1.57 -5.48
C ASP A 420 0.87 -2.43 -6.70
N ALA A 421 -0.40 -2.35 -7.09
CA ALA A 421 -1.00 -3.16 -8.15
C ALA A 421 -0.43 -2.81 -9.53
N TYR A 422 -0.09 -1.55 -9.77
CA TYR A 422 0.50 -1.11 -11.04
C TYR A 422 1.96 -1.57 -11.17
N ALA A 423 2.75 -1.42 -10.10
CA ALA A 423 4.15 -1.81 -10.09
C ALA A 423 4.32 -3.32 -10.28
N MET A 424 3.44 -4.14 -9.70
CA MET A 424 3.49 -5.60 -9.91
C MET A 424 3.14 -6.02 -11.35
N LEU A 425 2.19 -5.34 -12.01
CA LEU A 425 1.84 -5.59 -13.41
C LEU A 425 2.96 -5.18 -14.38
N THR A 426 3.67 -4.09 -14.05
CA THR A 426 4.78 -3.56 -14.86
C THR A 426 6.14 -4.11 -14.50
N ASN A 427 6.26 -4.94 -13.45
CA ASN A 427 7.52 -5.43 -12.90
C ASN A 427 8.46 -4.26 -12.52
N GLN A 428 7.93 -3.15 -12.03
CA GLN A 428 8.74 -1.99 -11.65
C GLN A 428 9.01 -1.98 -10.15
N THR A 429 10.25 -1.68 -9.78
CA THR A 429 10.64 -1.44 -8.39
C THR A 429 10.66 0.05 -8.12
N HIS A 430 10.28 0.46 -6.91
CA HIS A 430 10.31 1.87 -6.54
C HIS A 430 11.71 2.33 -6.13
N PRO A 431 12.02 3.64 -6.26
CA PRO A 431 13.11 4.25 -5.53
C PRO A 431 12.90 4.12 -4.01
N SER A 432 13.96 4.35 -3.25
CA SER A 432 13.89 4.41 -1.78
C SER A 432 12.88 5.46 -1.32
N ASP A 433 12.18 5.19 -0.22
CA ASP A 433 11.18 6.09 0.35
C ASP A 433 11.82 7.46 0.70
N PRO A 434 11.40 8.57 0.06
CA PRO A 434 11.93 9.89 0.37
C PRO A 434 11.56 10.35 1.80
N GLU A 435 10.56 9.72 2.43
CA GLU A 435 10.17 9.98 3.82
C GLU A 435 10.99 9.17 4.83
N ASP A 436 11.82 8.20 4.40
CA ASP A 436 12.75 7.51 5.31
C ASP A 436 13.85 8.48 5.75
N PRO A 437 13.97 8.80 7.06
CA PRO A 437 15.01 9.68 7.56
C PRO A 437 16.43 9.23 7.18
N ALA A 438 16.65 7.93 6.96
CA ALA A 438 17.93 7.41 6.50
C ALA A 438 18.38 7.97 5.14
N ASN A 439 17.46 8.52 4.35
CA ASN A 439 17.71 9.13 3.04
C ASN A 439 17.87 10.66 3.10
N TRP A 440 17.77 11.27 4.28
CA TRP A 440 17.87 12.73 4.47
C TRP A 440 19.32 13.17 4.69
N ASN A 441 19.56 14.49 4.71
CA ASN A 441 20.87 15.03 5.07
C ASN A 441 21.15 14.68 6.53
N GLN A 442 22.39 14.31 6.87
CA GLN A 442 22.77 13.98 8.25
C GLN A 442 23.83 14.94 8.81
N MET A 443 23.80 15.15 10.11
CA MET A 443 24.89 15.77 10.86
C MET A 443 25.10 15.06 12.19
N ASP A 444 26.35 15.04 12.65
CA ASP A 444 26.67 14.56 14.00
C ASP A 444 25.99 15.46 15.03
N TYR A 445 25.34 14.85 16.00
CA TYR A 445 24.62 15.55 17.05
C TYR A 445 24.63 14.71 18.32
N GLN A 446 25.22 15.22 19.39
CA GLN A 446 25.51 14.42 20.58
C GLN A 446 24.71 14.93 21.77
N VAL A 447 23.67 14.21 22.14
CA VAL A 447 22.86 14.45 23.33
C VAL A 447 22.57 13.12 23.99
N SER A 448 22.97 12.99 25.25
CA SER A 448 22.78 11.79 26.04
C SER A 448 22.09 12.13 27.36
N SER A 449 21.25 11.22 27.85
CA SER A 449 20.74 11.31 29.22
C SER A 449 21.84 10.99 30.24
N SER A 450 21.55 11.16 31.52
CA SER A 450 22.42 10.55 32.53
C SER A 450 22.37 9.01 32.43
N HIS A 451 23.49 8.33 32.66
CA HIS A 451 23.64 6.88 32.48
C HIS A 451 24.32 6.19 33.68
N PRO A 452 23.62 5.30 34.42
CA PRO A 452 22.16 5.15 34.36
C PRO A 452 21.48 6.47 34.79
N TYR A 453 20.24 6.70 34.34
CA TYR A 453 19.49 7.86 34.80
C TYR A 453 19.08 7.71 36.26
N ALA A 454 18.83 8.84 36.95
CA ALA A 454 18.47 8.83 38.36
C ALA A 454 17.03 8.33 38.61
N GLU A 455 16.79 7.79 39.80
CA GLU A 455 15.43 7.56 40.32
C GLU A 455 14.64 8.88 40.36
N ASN A 456 13.37 8.85 39.95
CA ASN A 456 12.48 10.01 39.84
C ASN A 456 13.07 11.14 38.97
N ALA A 457 13.89 10.80 37.98
CA ALA A 457 14.45 11.77 37.05
C ALA A 457 13.33 12.50 36.30
N GLU A 458 13.44 13.83 36.23
CA GLU A 458 12.70 14.69 35.32
C GLU A 458 13.71 15.53 34.55
N GLU A 459 14.19 15.00 33.42
CA GLU A 459 15.20 15.64 32.59
C GLU A 459 14.54 16.20 31.31
N THR A 460 14.97 17.38 30.87
CA THR A 460 14.46 18.02 29.65
C THR A 460 15.63 18.41 28.75
N TYR A 461 15.55 17.98 27.50
CA TYR A 461 16.52 18.26 26.46
C TYR A 461 15.85 19.03 25.34
N THR A 462 16.58 19.95 24.74
CA THR A 462 16.10 20.71 23.58
C THR A 462 17.05 20.47 22.44
N VAL A 463 16.52 19.99 21.32
CA VAL A 463 17.24 19.78 20.07
C VAL A 463 16.80 20.85 19.09
N GLU A 464 17.76 21.58 18.55
CA GLU A 464 17.53 22.61 17.53
C GLU A 464 18.35 22.28 16.29
N VAL A 465 17.67 22.28 15.14
CA VAL A 465 18.21 21.94 13.82
C VAL A 465 17.93 23.13 12.90
N PRO A 466 18.81 24.13 12.87
CA PRO A 466 18.57 25.36 12.10
C PRO A 466 18.38 25.07 10.61
N ASN A 467 17.40 25.73 10.00
CA ASN A 467 17.02 25.62 8.58
C ASN A 467 16.39 24.29 8.15
N ALA A 468 16.15 23.35 9.06
CA ALA A 468 15.35 22.17 8.75
C ALA A 468 13.88 22.57 8.53
N THR A 469 13.27 22.06 7.47
CA THR A 469 11.81 22.02 7.33
C THR A 469 11.22 20.90 8.18
N LYS A 470 11.97 19.81 8.31
CA LYS A 470 11.69 18.68 9.20
C LYS A 470 12.96 17.90 9.50
N PHE A 471 12.94 17.14 10.60
CA PHE A 471 14.06 16.29 11.00
C PHE A 471 13.62 15.10 11.86
N SER A 472 14.55 14.16 12.05
CA SER A 472 14.43 13.02 12.95
C SER A 472 15.78 12.75 13.62
N LEU A 473 15.73 12.27 14.86
CA LEU A 473 16.91 12.00 15.68
C LEU A 473 17.25 10.52 15.63
N TYR A 474 18.53 10.22 15.45
CA TYR A 474 19.00 8.84 15.49
C TYR A 474 19.49 8.48 16.89
N PHE A 475 18.79 7.53 17.51
CA PHE A 475 19.11 6.99 18.81
C PHE A 475 20.03 5.78 18.62
N GLU A 476 21.34 5.95 18.87
CA GLU A 476 22.26 4.81 18.89
C GLU A 476 21.89 3.85 20.02
N LYS A 477 21.47 4.42 21.16
CA LYS A 477 20.97 3.67 22.30
C LYS A 477 19.72 4.33 22.87
N PHE A 478 18.74 3.52 23.21
CA PHE A 478 17.56 3.90 23.96
C PHE A 478 17.11 2.68 24.77
N ASP A 479 17.15 2.79 26.09
CA ASP A 479 16.77 1.72 27.02
C ASP A 479 16.24 2.34 28.31
N THR A 480 14.93 2.32 28.48
CA THR A 480 14.22 2.73 29.71
C THR A 480 13.44 1.55 30.29
N GLU A 481 12.95 1.66 31.53
CA GLU A 481 12.02 0.67 32.04
C GLU A 481 10.70 0.71 31.25
N GLU A 482 10.36 -0.42 30.63
CA GLU A 482 9.20 -0.54 29.75
C GLU A 482 7.89 -0.22 30.49
N ASN A 483 7.09 0.70 29.94
CA ASN A 483 5.82 1.21 30.50
C ASN A 483 5.91 2.11 31.74
N TYR A 484 7.03 2.12 32.47
CA TYR A 484 7.18 2.89 33.70
C TYR A 484 7.96 4.19 33.46
N ASP A 485 9.05 4.11 32.70
CA ASP A 485 9.93 5.24 32.43
C ASP A 485 9.79 5.70 30.99
N LYS A 486 9.40 6.96 30.82
CA LYS A 486 8.89 7.49 29.55
C LYS A 486 9.78 8.60 29.03
N VAL A 487 10.01 8.57 27.72
CA VAL A 487 10.59 9.68 26.97
C VAL A 487 9.52 10.27 26.09
N THR A 488 9.09 11.50 26.41
CA THR A 488 8.09 12.23 25.64
C THR A 488 8.78 13.17 24.65
N PHE A 489 8.36 13.11 23.40
CA PHE A 489 8.78 14.00 22.33
C PHE A 489 7.72 15.09 22.16
N LYS A 490 8.12 16.35 22.17
CA LYS A 490 7.23 17.51 21.99
C LYS A 490 7.73 18.43 20.89
N ASP A 491 6.81 18.94 20.10
CA ASP A 491 7.10 19.97 19.10
C ASP A 491 7.51 21.31 19.75
N GLU A 492 7.84 22.30 18.92
CA GLU A 492 8.22 23.64 19.38
C GLU A 492 7.13 24.37 20.19
N ASN A 493 5.87 23.95 20.04
CA ASN A 493 4.70 24.51 20.74
C ASN A 493 4.41 23.74 22.05
N GLY A 494 5.17 22.68 22.35
CA GLY A 494 4.97 21.82 23.50
C GLY A 494 3.89 20.75 23.33
N ASN A 495 3.37 20.56 22.12
CA ASN A 495 2.43 19.47 21.83
C ASN A 495 3.19 18.14 21.81
N VAL A 496 2.65 17.13 22.48
CA VAL A 496 3.24 15.78 22.45
C VAL A 496 3.06 15.18 21.06
N ILE A 497 4.17 14.84 20.41
CA ILE A 497 4.19 14.16 19.12
C ILE A 497 4.29 12.63 19.28
N ALA A 498 4.98 12.17 20.32
CA ALA A 498 5.07 10.76 20.69
C ALA A 498 5.57 10.57 22.13
N GLU A 499 5.45 9.33 22.61
CA GLU A 499 5.98 8.89 23.89
C GLU A 499 6.54 7.48 23.73
N TRP A 500 7.77 7.26 24.15
CA TRP A 500 8.47 5.97 24.09
C TRP A 500 8.83 5.45 25.48
N SER A 501 8.94 4.13 25.62
CA SER A 501 9.47 3.45 26.80
C SER A 501 10.03 2.08 26.38
N GLY A 502 10.93 1.49 27.16
CA GLY A 502 11.56 0.21 26.80
C GLY A 502 12.81 0.41 25.94
N THR A 503 13.05 -0.48 24.98
CA THR A 503 14.27 -0.46 24.15
C THR A 503 13.97 -0.02 22.72
N HIS A 504 14.71 0.99 22.22
CA HIS A 504 14.61 1.56 20.85
C HIS A 504 16.00 1.84 20.26
N ASN A 505 16.90 0.86 20.33
CA ASN A 505 18.28 1.02 19.85
C ASN A 505 18.36 1.07 18.33
N ASN A 506 19.18 1.97 17.78
CA ASN A 506 19.35 2.20 16.35
C ASN A 506 18.05 2.60 15.63
N GLU A 507 17.17 3.31 16.32
CA GLU A 507 15.90 3.78 15.79
C GLU A 507 15.90 5.30 15.56
N PHE A 508 15.07 5.72 14.61
CA PHE A 508 14.79 7.13 14.33
C PHE A 508 13.61 7.60 15.18
N SER A 509 13.71 8.80 15.76
CA SER A 509 12.57 9.46 16.39
C SER A 509 11.41 9.60 15.41
N PRO A 510 10.18 9.83 15.90
CA PRO A 510 9.12 10.34 15.04
C PRO A 510 9.61 11.56 14.25
N GLU A 511 9.03 11.76 13.07
CA GLU A 511 9.28 12.95 12.27
C GLU A 511 8.87 14.20 13.05
N VAL A 512 9.77 15.18 13.09
CA VAL A 512 9.56 16.47 13.73
C VAL A 512 9.44 17.52 12.64
N GLN A 513 8.31 18.24 12.64
CA GLN A 513 8.11 19.39 11.77
C GLN A 513 8.78 20.63 12.35
N GLY A 514 9.40 21.44 11.49
CA GLY A 514 10.13 22.64 11.88
C GLY A 514 11.55 22.36 12.36
N THR A 515 12.10 23.28 13.16
CA THR A 515 13.53 23.30 13.52
C THR A 515 13.82 22.88 14.95
N LYS A 516 12.81 22.49 15.74
CA LYS A 516 12.96 22.30 17.19
C LYS A 516 12.15 21.14 17.74
N LEU A 517 12.77 20.39 18.63
CA LEU A 517 12.17 19.30 19.40
C LEU A 517 12.54 19.45 20.88
N ILE A 518 11.58 19.17 21.75
CA ILE A 518 11.78 19.05 23.18
C ILE A 518 11.62 17.58 23.56
N ILE A 519 12.59 17.04 24.31
CA ILE A 519 12.58 15.66 24.79
C ILE A 519 12.52 15.70 26.30
N GLU A 520 11.55 15.01 26.89
CA GLU A 520 11.39 14.92 28.35
C GLU A 520 11.52 13.45 28.79
N LEU A 521 12.55 13.14 29.60
CA LEU A 521 12.67 11.85 30.27
C LEU A 521 12.05 11.96 31.66
N LYS A 522 11.09 11.09 31.94
CA LYS A 522 10.47 10.91 33.26
C LYS A 522 10.65 9.48 33.74
N ALA A 523 11.36 9.31 34.84
CA ALA A 523 11.56 8.02 35.49
C ALA A 523 10.78 7.92 36.79
N ASP A 524 10.47 6.69 37.21
CA ASP A 524 9.92 6.39 38.52
C ASP A 524 11.02 6.03 39.55
N HIS A 525 10.63 5.45 40.68
CA HIS A 525 11.53 5.14 41.80
C HIS A 525 12.03 3.70 41.81
N THR A 526 11.81 2.92 40.74
CA THR A 526 11.95 1.47 40.78
C THR A 526 13.18 0.96 40.02
N VAL A 527 13.27 1.13 38.69
CA VAL A 527 14.37 0.58 37.90
C VAL A 527 15.08 1.65 37.08
N GLN A 528 16.39 1.79 37.30
CA GLN A 528 17.23 2.63 36.46
C GLN A 528 17.78 1.82 35.29
N ARG A 529 17.71 2.38 34.08
CA ARG A 529 18.30 1.83 32.86
C ARG A 529 19.30 2.80 32.28
N HIS A 530 19.76 2.54 31.05
CA HIS A 530 20.68 3.44 30.38
C HIS A 530 20.02 4.80 30.20
N GLY A 531 18.83 4.89 29.61
CA GLY A 531 18.24 6.13 29.12
C GLY A 531 18.48 6.20 27.63
N PHE A 532 19.07 7.28 27.10
CA PHE A 532 19.31 7.38 25.65
C PHE A 532 20.62 8.08 25.24
N ASP A 533 21.13 7.69 24.07
CA ASP A 533 22.23 8.32 23.34
C ASP A 533 21.75 8.72 21.93
N ILE A 534 21.66 10.02 21.68
CA ILE A 534 21.41 10.59 20.35
C ILE A 534 22.77 10.94 19.76
N THR A 535 23.07 10.38 18.59
CA THR A 535 24.39 10.56 17.96
C THR A 535 24.35 11.31 16.64
N LYS A 536 23.17 11.39 16.01
CA LYS A 536 22.96 12.09 14.74
C LYS A 536 21.57 12.72 14.64
N VAL A 537 21.49 13.75 13.82
CA VAL A 537 20.25 14.34 13.32
C VAL A 537 20.19 14.11 11.82
N TYR A 538 19.02 13.73 11.32
CA TYR A 538 18.71 13.62 9.90
C TYR A 538 17.63 14.64 9.55
N TYR A 539 17.80 15.43 8.49
CA TYR A 539 16.96 16.60 8.21
C TYR A 539 16.81 16.92 6.72
N GLN A 540 15.73 17.62 6.38
CA GLN A 540 15.46 18.17 5.05
C GLN A 540 15.40 19.69 5.05
#